data_AF-A0A552AUX5-F1
#
_entry.id   AF-A0A552AUX5-F1
#
_cell.length_a   1.000
_cell.length_b   1.000
_cell.length_c   1.000
_cell.angle_alpha   90.00
_cell.angle_beta   90.00
_cell.angle_gamma   90.00
#
_symmetry.space_group_name_H-M   'P 1'
#
loop_
_entity.id
_entity.type
_entity.pdbx_description
1 polymer ?
#
loop_
_entity_poly.entity_id
_entity_poly.type
_entity_poly.pdbx_seq_one_letter_code
_entity_poly.pdbx_strand_id
1 'polypeptide(L)'
;MRDGRQFIGNNQILNTGSGNDTVNVRFAVGGNNIRTASGNDIVYAGTNNRIDTGAGDDILFLGSASGNNIVTGGSGQDLFWITENDALLPANTNIIADYRANQGDLIGFFSTSLSWDSLGTDWDYRQAGANTIIEAFGQDMAILNGINASTLTQANFIFN
;
A
#
# COMPACT_ATOMS: atom_id res chain seq x y z
N MET A 1 -0.05 -18.80 18.05
CA MET A 1 1.07 -19.46 17.33
C MET A 1 1.56 -20.66 18.15
N ARG A 2 1.88 -21.81 17.55
CA ARG A 2 2.16 -23.10 18.25
C ARG A 2 3.61 -23.63 18.16
N ASP A 3 4.56 -22.81 17.73
CA ASP A 3 5.99 -23.16 17.68
C ASP A 3 6.79 -21.88 17.99
N GLY A 4 7.52 -21.85 19.10
CA GLY A 4 8.05 -20.67 19.81
C GLY A 4 9.05 -19.76 19.07
N ARG A 5 8.94 -19.61 17.75
CA ARG A 5 9.64 -18.58 16.96
C ARG A 5 8.90 -17.25 17.10
N GLN A 6 9.46 -16.33 17.86
CA GLN A 6 9.00 -14.95 17.94
C GLN A 6 9.03 -14.33 16.54
N PHE A 7 7.99 -13.58 16.17
CA PHE A 7 8.02 -12.77 14.96
C PHE A 7 8.99 -11.60 15.20
N ILE A 8 10.12 -11.62 14.52
CA ILE A 8 11.15 -10.58 14.50
C ILE A 8 11.19 -9.83 13.15
N GLY A 9 10.37 -10.26 12.18
CA GLY A 9 10.19 -9.59 10.91
C GLY A 9 11.33 -9.78 9.91
N ASN A 10 12.01 -10.93 9.95
CA ASN A 10 13.07 -11.28 9.00
C ASN A 10 12.72 -12.59 8.26
N ASN A 11 12.17 -12.48 7.06
CA ASN A 11 11.77 -13.62 6.23
C ASN A 11 10.80 -14.59 6.94
N GLN A 12 9.82 -14.04 7.66
CA GLN A 12 8.86 -14.83 8.44
C GLN A 12 7.45 -14.78 7.86
N ILE A 13 6.63 -15.75 8.28
CA ILE A 13 5.20 -15.76 8.01
C ILE A 13 4.49 -15.20 9.24
N LEU A 14 3.59 -14.25 9.01
CA LEU A 14 2.63 -13.77 9.99
C LEU A 14 1.21 -14.05 9.47
N ASN A 15 0.38 -14.66 10.32
CA ASN A 15 -1.05 -14.84 10.07
C ASN A 15 -1.80 -14.45 11.35
N THR A 16 -2.65 -13.43 11.28
CA THR A 16 -3.39 -12.93 12.45
C THR A 16 -4.73 -13.64 12.64
N GLY A 17 -5.36 -14.09 11.55
CA GLY A 17 -6.57 -14.90 11.58
C GLY A 17 -7.82 -14.09 11.26
N SER A 18 -8.94 -14.36 11.91
CA SER A 18 -10.14 -13.54 11.73
C SER A 18 -10.24 -12.48 12.83
N GLY A 19 -10.86 -11.34 12.50
CA GLY A 19 -11.03 -10.19 13.38
C GLY A 19 -10.31 -8.98 12.80
N ASN A 20 -10.58 -7.81 13.36
CA ASN A 20 -9.88 -6.59 12.96
C ASN A 20 -8.51 -6.58 13.64
N ASP A 21 -7.45 -6.70 12.86
CA ASP A 21 -6.09 -6.79 13.33
C ASP A 21 -5.28 -5.51 13.03
N THR A 22 -4.21 -5.32 13.80
CA THR A 22 -3.22 -4.30 13.51
C THR A 22 -1.85 -4.94 13.41
N VAL A 23 -1.24 -4.86 12.23
CA VAL A 23 0.10 -5.37 11.97
C VAL A 23 1.04 -4.19 11.74
N ASN A 24 2.08 -4.10 12.57
CA ASN A 24 3.13 -3.11 12.39
C ASN A 24 4.47 -3.78 12.14
N VAL A 25 4.94 -3.70 10.90
CA VAL A 25 6.24 -4.23 10.45
C VAL A 25 7.14 -3.14 9.87
N ARG A 26 6.85 -1.88 10.20
CA ARG A 26 7.57 -0.71 9.69
C ARG A 26 9.08 -0.78 9.88
N PHE A 27 9.50 -1.29 11.04
CA PHE A 27 10.90 -1.41 11.44
C PHE A 27 11.43 -2.85 11.37
N ALA A 28 10.67 -3.75 10.75
CA ALA A 28 11.11 -5.12 10.50
C ALA A 28 12.23 -5.14 9.44
N VAL A 29 13.04 -6.22 9.46
CA VAL A 29 14.10 -6.44 8.48
C VAL A 29 13.54 -6.60 7.05
N GLY A 30 12.34 -7.18 6.93
CA GLY A 30 11.64 -7.39 5.67
C GLY A 30 11.64 -8.84 5.21
N GLY A 31 11.18 -9.07 3.98
CA GLY A 31 11.05 -10.41 3.40
C GLY A 31 9.87 -11.21 3.94
N ASN A 32 8.95 -10.59 4.68
CA ASN A 32 7.89 -11.30 5.37
C ASN A 32 6.71 -11.61 4.44
N ASN A 33 6.00 -12.71 4.74
CA ASN A 33 4.73 -13.05 4.14
C ASN A 33 3.63 -12.84 5.19
N ILE A 34 2.85 -11.78 5.03
CA ILE A 34 1.89 -11.30 6.02
C ILE A 34 0.49 -11.54 5.49
N ARG A 35 -0.36 -12.18 6.30
CA ARG A 35 -1.79 -12.32 6.06
C ARG A 35 -2.59 -11.88 7.26
N THR A 36 -3.59 -11.02 7.03
CA THR A 36 -4.56 -10.64 8.06
C THR A 36 -5.94 -11.26 7.86
N ALA A 37 -6.16 -11.88 6.69
CA ALA A 37 -7.26 -12.78 6.36
C ALA A 37 -8.67 -12.15 6.36
N SER A 38 -9.35 -11.96 7.49
CA SER A 38 -10.71 -11.41 7.46
C SER A 38 -10.99 -10.46 8.60
N GLY A 39 -11.50 -9.28 8.31
CA GLY A 39 -11.67 -8.17 9.25
C GLY A 39 -11.25 -6.88 8.56
N ASN A 40 -11.54 -5.74 9.20
CA ASN A 40 -11.04 -4.46 8.72
C ASN A 40 -9.68 -4.23 9.39
N ASP A 41 -8.61 -4.47 8.64
CA ASP A 41 -7.26 -4.55 9.16
C ASP A 41 -6.46 -3.26 8.91
N ILE A 42 -5.46 -3.03 9.75
CA ILE A 42 -4.51 -1.92 9.58
C ILE A 42 -3.09 -2.50 9.47
N VAL A 43 -2.42 -2.22 8.36
CA VAL A 43 -1.04 -2.68 8.13
C VAL A 43 -0.10 -1.51 7.91
N TYR A 44 0.90 -1.36 8.78
CA TYR A 44 2.05 -0.48 8.56
C TYR A 44 3.17 -1.29 7.90
N ALA A 45 3.25 -1.18 6.58
CA ALA A 45 4.21 -1.91 5.77
C ALA A 45 5.61 -1.31 5.94
N GLY A 46 6.59 -2.17 6.21
CA GLY A 46 8.00 -1.81 6.21
C GLY A 46 8.59 -2.01 4.83
N THR A 47 9.66 -2.79 4.75
CA THR A 47 10.42 -3.00 3.51
C THR A 47 10.30 -4.46 3.02
N ASN A 48 10.26 -4.68 1.71
CA ASN A 48 10.39 -6.00 1.07
C ASN A 48 9.38 -7.07 1.54
N ASN A 49 8.13 -6.71 1.85
CA ASN A 49 7.13 -7.68 2.30
C ASN A 49 6.17 -8.09 1.19
N ARG A 50 5.57 -9.26 1.34
CA ARG A 50 4.38 -9.66 0.60
C ARG A 50 3.20 -9.70 1.57
N ILE A 51 2.20 -8.85 1.31
CA ILE A 51 1.08 -8.58 2.23
C ILE A 51 -0.22 -8.88 1.51
N ASP A 52 -1.14 -9.54 2.21
CA ASP A 52 -2.46 -9.95 1.71
C ASP A 52 -3.45 -9.76 2.87
N THR A 53 -4.23 -8.68 2.84
CA THR A 53 -5.08 -8.30 3.99
C THR A 53 -6.41 -9.05 3.98
N GLY A 54 -6.95 -9.35 2.80
CA GLY A 54 -7.87 -10.46 2.60
C GLY A 54 -9.31 -10.00 2.41
N ALA A 55 -10.15 -9.99 3.44
CA ALA A 55 -11.54 -9.57 3.30
C ALA A 55 -11.93 -8.59 4.39
N GLY A 56 -12.46 -7.44 4.00
CA GLY A 56 -12.80 -6.32 4.87
C GLY A 56 -12.36 -5.02 4.22
N ASP A 57 -12.72 -3.90 4.83
CA ASP A 57 -12.26 -2.59 4.38
C ASP A 57 -10.91 -2.30 5.06
N ASP A 58 -9.81 -2.56 4.36
CA ASP A 58 -8.46 -2.53 4.93
C ASP A 58 -7.73 -1.20 4.73
N ILE A 59 -6.81 -0.88 5.64
CA ILE A 59 -5.94 0.31 5.53
C ILE A 59 -4.48 -0.12 5.52
N LEU A 60 -3.79 0.17 4.43
CA LEU A 60 -2.38 -0.16 4.24
C LEU A 60 -1.53 1.12 4.13
N PHE A 61 -0.60 1.29 5.06
CA PHE A 61 0.42 2.34 5.01
C PHE A 61 1.68 1.79 4.33
N LEU A 62 1.91 2.20 3.09
CA LEU A 62 2.99 1.76 2.20
C LEU A 62 4.06 2.84 2.00
N GLY A 63 3.77 4.07 2.39
CA GLY A 63 4.66 5.23 2.20
C GLY A 63 5.89 5.26 3.11
N SER A 64 6.05 4.28 3.99
CA SER A 64 7.15 4.25 4.95
C SER A 64 8.34 3.38 4.54
N ALA A 65 9.47 3.64 5.22
CA ALA A 65 10.70 2.87 5.07
C ALA A 65 11.19 2.81 3.61
N SER A 66 11.81 1.71 3.20
CA SER A 66 12.41 1.61 1.86
C SER A 66 11.45 1.06 0.81
N GLY A 67 10.19 0.79 1.15
CA GLY A 67 9.17 0.27 0.22
C GLY A 67 9.50 -1.12 -0.35
N ASN A 68 9.32 -1.30 -1.67
CA ASN A 68 9.42 -2.58 -2.37
C ASN A 68 8.51 -3.69 -1.79
N ASN A 69 7.32 -3.33 -1.34
CA ASN A 69 6.31 -4.30 -0.95
C ASN A 69 5.45 -4.72 -2.15
N ILE A 70 4.96 -5.96 -2.13
CA ILE A 70 3.89 -6.43 -3.02
C ILE A 70 2.66 -6.66 -2.14
N VAL A 71 1.62 -5.87 -2.37
CA VAL A 71 0.42 -5.89 -1.53
C VAL A 71 -0.83 -6.28 -2.31
N THR A 72 -1.71 -6.99 -1.63
CA THR A 72 -3.05 -7.35 -2.08
C THR A 72 -4.02 -6.88 -1.01
N GLY A 73 -4.94 -5.98 -1.36
CA GLY A 73 -5.98 -5.52 -0.43
C GLY A 73 -7.04 -6.60 -0.20
N GLY A 74 -7.43 -7.30 -1.26
CA GLY A 74 -8.48 -8.30 -1.16
C GLY A 74 -9.88 -7.67 -1.16
N SER A 75 -10.92 -8.43 -0.84
CA SER A 75 -12.29 -7.93 -1.04
C SER A 75 -12.68 -6.88 -0.02
N GLY A 76 -13.19 -5.75 -0.48
CA GLY A 76 -13.65 -4.66 0.39
C GLY A 76 -13.35 -3.32 -0.28
N GLN A 77 -13.52 -2.24 0.47
CA GLN A 77 -13.05 -0.92 0.10
C GLN A 77 -11.71 -0.65 0.78
N ASP A 78 -10.62 -0.87 0.06
CA ASP A 78 -9.29 -0.77 0.63
C ASP A 78 -8.67 0.61 0.41
N LEU A 79 -7.87 1.07 1.38
CA LEU A 79 -7.15 2.32 1.31
C LEU A 79 -5.64 2.10 1.37
N PHE A 80 -4.94 2.48 0.31
CA PHE A 80 -3.50 2.37 0.19
C PHE A 80 -2.85 3.76 0.35
N TRP A 81 -2.33 4.07 1.54
CA TRP A 81 -1.53 5.27 1.78
C TRP A 81 -0.11 5.06 1.24
N ILE A 82 0.20 5.69 0.10
CA ILE A 82 1.48 5.48 -0.62
C ILE A 82 2.56 6.50 -0.24
N THR A 83 2.21 7.50 0.56
CA THR A 83 3.12 8.47 1.19
C THR A 83 2.75 8.64 2.66
N GLU A 84 3.66 9.26 3.44
CA GLU A 84 3.37 9.62 4.83
C GLU A 84 3.66 11.06 5.21
N ASN A 85 4.47 11.75 4.41
CA ASN A 85 4.60 13.19 4.34
C ASN A 85 5.50 13.53 3.15
N ASP A 86 5.68 14.83 2.89
CA ASP A 86 6.47 15.34 1.77
C ASP A 86 7.95 14.90 1.79
N ALA A 87 8.50 14.56 2.96
CA ALA A 87 9.91 14.23 3.14
C ALA A 87 10.21 12.73 3.31
N LEU A 88 9.18 11.92 3.60
CA LEU A 88 9.30 10.48 3.82
C LEU A 88 8.53 9.74 2.75
N LEU A 89 9.23 9.48 1.65
CA LEU A 89 8.76 8.71 0.51
C LEU A 89 9.41 7.31 0.51
N PRO A 90 8.72 6.28 0.00
CA PRO A 90 9.30 4.94 -0.13
C PRO A 90 10.51 4.98 -1.08
N ALA A 91 11.67 4.53 -0.60
CA ALA A 91 12.91 4.54 -1.40
C ALA A 91 12.80 3.68 -2.68
N ASN A 92 12.01 2.62 -2.63
CA ASN A 92 11.69 1.76 -3.76
C ASN A 92 10.17 1.65 -3.89
N THR A 93 9.70 1.69 -5.14
CA THR A 93 8.28 1.66 -5.48
C THR A 93 7.58 0.40 -4.97
N ASN A 94 6.40 0.57 -4.36
CA ASN A 94 5.55 -0.55 -3.97
C ASN A 94 4.69 -1.03 -5.14
N ILE A 95 4.24 -2.28 -5.11
CA ILE A 95 3.30 -2.84 -6.08
C ILE A 95 1.98 -3.14 -5.38
N ILE A 96 0.91 -2.50 -5.83
CA ILE A 96 -0.48 -2.81 -5.45
C ILE A 96 -1.03 -3.76 -6.52
N ALA A 97 -1.22 -5.01 -6.15
CA ALA A 97 -1.41 -6.11 -7.09
C ALA A 97 -2.85 -6.24 -7.62
N ASP A 98 -3.85 -5.72 -6.89
CA ASP A 98 -5.27 -6.01 -7.11
C ASP A 98 -6.19 -4.80 -6.89
N TYR A 99 -5.69 -3.57 -7.08
CA TYR A 99 -6.46 -2.34 -6.97
C TYR A 99 -7.77 -2.41 -7.77
N ARG A 100 -8.91 -2.16 -7.09
CA ARG A 100 -10.27 -2.27 -7.63
C ARG A 100 -11.08 -1.01 -7.36
N ALA A 101 -10.93 -0.04 -8.25
CA ALA A 101 -11.78 1.16 -8.26
C ALA A 101 -13.30 0.86 -8.27
N ASN A 102 -13.72 -0.28 -8.85
CA ASN A 102 -15.13 -0.69 -8.88
C ASN A 102 -15.64 -1.26 -7.55
N GLN A 103 -14.75 -1.60 -6.62
CA GLN A 103 -15.10 -1.98 -5.25
C GLN A 103 -15.01 -0.79 -4.29
N GLY A 104 -14.37 0.30 -4.70
CA GLY A 104 -14.22 1.53 -3.94
C GLY A 104 -12.82 1.71 -3.34
N ASP A 105 -11.82 0.98 -3.84
CA ASP A 105 -10.44 1.16 -3.40
C ASP A 105 -9.92 2.57 -3.71
N LEU A 106 -9.12 3.10 -2.79
CA LEU A 106 -8.58 4.45 -2.85
C LEU A 106 -7.06 4.44 -2.69
N ILE A 107 -6.41 5.34 -3.43
CA ILE A 107 -4.99 5.64 -3.26
C ILE A 107 -4.87 6.94 -2.46
N GLY A 108 -4.13 6.90 -1.36
CA GLY A 108 -4.01 8.01 -0.45
C GLY A 108 -2.62 8.63 -0.45
N PHE A 109 -2.57 9.96 -0.37
CA PHE A 109 -1.38 10.73 0.00
C PHE A 109 -1.55 11.27 1.43
N PHE A 110 -0.81 10.74 2.39
CA PHE A 110 -1.00 11.02 3.81
C PHE A 110 -0.07 12.12 4.31
N SER A 111 -0.61 13.13 5.00
CA SER A 111 0.11 14.26 5.59
C SER A 111 1.03 14.98 4.61
N THR A 112 0.55 15.17 3.38
CA THR A 112 1.32 15.82 2.30
C THR A 112 0.74 17.17 1.90
N SER A 113 1.55 18.02 1.27
CA SER A 113 1.08 19.22 0.57
C SER A 113 0.36 18.93 -0.75
N LEU A 114 0.36 17.68 -1.20
CA LEU A 114 -0.26 17.26 -2.45
C LEU A 114 -1.78 17.45 -2.42
N SER A 115 -2.33 17.81 -3.56
CA SER A 115 -3.76 17.92 -3.78
C SER A 115 -4.08 17.60 -5.24
N TRP A 116 -5.34 17.40 -5.58
CA TRP A 116 -5.71 17.21 -6.98
C TRP A 116 -5.26 18.38 -7.89
N ASP A 117 -5.22 19.60 -7.35
CA ASP A 117 -4.83 20.79 -8.09
C ASP A 117 -3.33 20.83 -8.45
N SER A 118 -2.49 20.03 -7.77
CA SER A 118 -1.06 19.89 -8.07
C SER A 118 -0.72 18.68 -8.97
N LEU A 119 -1.74 18.05 -9.58
CA LEU A 119 -1.54 17.00 -10.57
C LEU A 119 -0.77 17.53 -11.80
N GLY A 120 0.29 16.83 -12.19
CA GLY A 120 1.20 17.18 -13.27
C GLY A 120 2.32 18.15 -12.88
N THR A 121 2.38 18.59 -11.60
CA THR A 121 3.49 19.39 -11.07
C THR A 121 4.19 18.70 -9.92
N ASP A 122 3.48 18.46 -8.81
CA ASP A 122 4.07 17.92 -7.59
C ASP A 122 3.86 16.40 -7.49
N TRP A 123 2.86 15.88 -8.20
CA TRP A 123 2.60 14.46 -8.35
C TRP A 123 1.93 14.20 -9.70
N ASP A 124 2.04 12.97 -10.20
CA ASP A 124 1.41 12.55 -11.45
C ASP A 124 1.12 11.04 -11.42
N TYR A 125 0.39 10.54 -12.42
CA TYR A 125 0.29 9.12 -12.71
C TYR A 125 0.35 8.87 -14.22
N ARG A 126 1.11 7.85 -14.61
CA ARG A 126 1.42 7.56 -16.02
C ARG A 126 1.26 6.09 -16.37
N GLN A 127 0.87 5.82 -17.61
CA GLN A 127 0.81 4.46 -18.14
C GLN A 127 2.22 3.90 -18.34
N ALA A 128 2.45 2.66 -17.90
CA ALA A 128 3.67 1.90 -18.12
C ALA A 128 3.33 0.45 -18.50
N GLY A 129 3.32 0.17 -19.81
CA GLY A 129 2.87 -1.13 -20.32
C GLY A 129 1.41 -1.40 -19.91
N ALA A 130 1.16 -2.48 -19.20
CA ALA A 130 -0.17 -2.83 -18.68
C ALA A 130 -0.52 -2.17 -17.34
N ASN A 131 0.41 -1.41 -16.74
CA ASN A 131 0.29 -0.90 -15.37
C ASN A 131 0.18 0.63 -15.37
N THR A 132 -0.26 1.18 -14.24
CA THR A 132 -0.13 2.61 -13.94
C THR A 132 0.92 2.83 -12.86
N ILE A 133 1.78 3.82 -13.05
CA ILE A 133 2.75 4.26 -12.04
C ILE A 133 2.24 5.57 -11.46
N ILE A 134 2.27 5.69 -10.13
CA ILE A 134 1.96 6.92 -9.41
C ILE A 134 3.27 7.48 -8.87
N GLU A 135 3.54 8.74 -9.17
CA GLU A 135 4.76 9.44 -8.80
C GLU A 135 4.44 10.71 -8.01
N ALA A 136 5.31 11.06 -7.08
CA ALA A 136 5.23 12.29 -6.28
C ALA A 136 6.63 12.81 -6.02
N PHE A 137 6.80 14.13 -6.06
CA PHE A 137 8.08 14.81 -5.82
C PHE A 137 9.25 14.26 -6.65
N GLY A 138 8.95 13.81 -7.88
CA GLY A 138 9.93 13.24 -8.81
C GLY A 138 10.34 11.79 -8.51
N GLN A 139 9.59 11.05 -7.68
CA GLN A 139 9.87 9.66 -7.35
C GLN A 139 8.64 8.76 -7.58
N ASP A 140 8.86 7.54 -8.08
CA ASP A 140 7.82 6.52 -8.28
C ASP A 140 7.42 5.91 -6.92
N MET A 141 6.18 6.13 -6.49
CA MET A 141 5.65 5.72 -5.17
C MET A 141 5.02 4.33 -5.21
N ALA A 142 4.16 4.11 -6.20
CA ALA A 142 3.39 2.88 -6.34
C ALA A 142 3.16 2.50 -7.79
N ILE A 143 3.09 1.20 -8.04
CA ILE A 143 2.64 0.59 -9.29
C ILE A 143 1.27 -0.02 -9.03
N LEU A 144 0.25 0.41 -9.77
CA LEU A 144 -1.03 -0.26 -9.85
C LEU A 144 -0.98 -1.29 -10.98
N ASN A 145 -0.92 -2.57 -10.60
CA ASN A 145 -0.75 -3.67 -11.54
C ASN A 145 -2.02 -3.87 -12.39
N GLY A 146 -1.87 -3.90 -13.72
CA GLY A 146 -2.98 -4.14 -14.65
C GLY A 146 -3.97 -2.99 -14.81
N ILE A 147 -3.66 -1.79 -14.28
CA ILE A 147 -4.55 -0.63 -14.33
C ILE A 147 -4.19 0.27 -15.51
N ASN A 148 -5.23 0.69 -16.25
CA ASN A 148 -5.13 1.69 -17.30
C ASN A 148 -5.23 3.08 -16.67
N ALA A 149 -4.21 3.92 -16.85
CA ALA A 149 -4.12 5.24 -16.25
C ALA A 149 -5.32 6.13 -16.63
N SER A 150 -5.85 5.99 -17.85
CA SER A 150 -7.00 6.77 -18.32
C SER A 150 -8.32 6.47 -17.61
N THR A 151 -8.39 5.39 -16.82
CA THR A 151 -9.58 5.08 -16.01
C THR A 151 -9.53 5.73 -14.63
N LEU A 152 -8.39 6.29 -14.23
CA LEU A 152 -8.25 6.98 -12.95
C LEU A 152 -8.77 8.41 -13.05
N THR A 153 -9.43 8.85 -11.98
CA THR A 153 -10.05 10.17 -11.84
C THR A 153 -9.81 10.67 -10.41
N GLN A 154 -10.19 11.91 -10.12
CA GLN A 154 -10.09 12.47 -8.77
C GLN A 154 -10.75 11.59 -7.70
N ALA A 155 -11.83 10.89 -8.03
CA ALA A 155 -12.54 10.02 -7.10
C ALA A 155 -11.72 8.81 -6.63
N ASN A 156 -10.62 8.47 -7.31
CA ASN A 156 -9.74 7.36 -6.95
C ASN A 156 -8.68 7.74 -5.91
N PHE A 157 -8.56 9.04 -5.58
CA PHE A 157 -7.49 9.56 -4.74
C PHE A 157 -8.02 10.28 -3.51
N ILE A 158 -7.34 10.10 -2.38
CA ILE A 158 -7.54 10.88 -1.15
C ILE A 158 -6.25 11.65 -0.84
N PHE A 159 -6.42 12.91 -0.43
CA PHE A 159 -5.36 13.77 0.08
C PHE A 159 -5.69 14.14 1.52
N ASN A 160 -4.76 13.94 2.45
CA ASN A 160 -4.92 14.24 3.87
C ASN A 160 -3.73 15.04 4.41
#